data_AF-A0A831TW90-F1
#
_entry.id   AF-A0A831TW90-F1
#
_cell.length_a   1.000
_cell.length_b   1.000
_cell.length_c   1.000
_cell.angle_alpha   90.00
_cell.angle_beta   90.00
_cell.angle_gamma   90.00
#
_symmetry.space_group_name_H-M   'P 1'
#
loop_
_entity.id
_entity.type
_entity.pdbx_description
1 polymer ?
#
loop_
_entity_poly.entity_id
_entity_poly.type
_entity_poly.pdbx_seq_one_letter_code
_entity_poly.pdbx_strand_id
1 'polypeptide(L)'
;MSHAETILEYLERFSQGVCDDCISRETAVKPRQQVNQICRQLEGRAKITRRKDPCELCGHPKTVNSILRRPPGPQVGDRRGSCRGPEVSSGGLFIHALWRHLDRFCKALAAKYGISTGKNGLAALISALTDRGIVPMHQANMMHTIRGLRNAHVHEDIRIGTRETAIAEAARDMIRESAEFHEGELGSRTSDAGGVT
;
A
#
# COMPACT_ATOMS: atom_id res chain seq x y z
N MET A 1 3.47 4.22 -11.18
CA MET A 1 3.96 3.33 -10.11
C MET A 1 5.41 3.00 -10.42
N SER A 2 6.35 3.16 -9.48
CA SER A 2 7.74 2.73 -9.73
C SER A 2 7.88 1.22 -9.48
N HIS A 3 8.80 0.58 -10.18
CA HIS A 3 9.06 -0.85 -9.97
C HIS A 3 9.50 -1.17 -8.53
N ALA A 4 10.17 -0.23 -7.86
CA ALA A 4 10.56 -0.37 -6.45
C ALA A 4 9.33 -0.39 -5.52
N GLU A 5 8.34 0.47 -5.76
CA GLU A 5 7.08 0.47 -5.02
C GLU A 5 6.33 -0.84 -5.20
N THR A 6 6.23 -1.33 -6.44
CA THR A 6 5.55 -2.61 -6.73
C THR A 6 6.17 -3.76 -5.96
N ILE A 7 7.50 -3.81 -5.87
CA ILE A 7 8.22 -4.86 -5.13
C ILE A 7 7.97 -4.73 -3.63
N LEU A 8 7.99 -3.51 -3.07
CA LEU A 8 7.75 -3.30 -1.64
C LEU A 8 6.31 -3.63 -1.24
N GLU A 9 5.30 -3.13 -1.96
CA GLU A 9 3.89 -3.48 -1.72
C GLU A 9 3.67 -5.01 -1.82
N TYR A 10 4.37 -5.67 -2.74
CA TYR A 10 4.30 -7.12 -2.89
C TYR A 10 4.90 -7.86 -1.69
N LEU A 11 6.08 -7.42 -1.24
CA LEU A 11 6.77 -8.02 -0.09
C LEU A 11 6.06 -7.76 1.25
N GLU A 12 5.20 -6.74 1.36
CA GLU A 12 4.40 -6.49 2.59
C GLU A 12 3.44 -7.63 2.93
N ARG A 13 3.05 -8.41 1.91
CA ARG A 13 2.13 -9.55 2.03
C ARG A 13 2.79 -10.80 2.60
N PHE A 14 4.12 -10.85 2.63
CA PHE A 14 4.89 -12.04 3.01
C PHE A 14 5.73 -11.77 4.24
N SER A 15 5.94 -12.81 5.06
CA SER A 15 6.65 -12.70 6.34
C SER A 15 8.03 -13.34 6.30
N GLN A 16 8.17 -14.45 5.57
CA GLN A 16 9.42 -15.21 5.45
C GLN A 16 10.28 -14.71 4.29
N GLY A 17 9.66 -14.02 3.32
CA GLY A 17 10.36 -13.36 2.23
C GLY A 17 10.38 -14.18 0.94
N VAL A 18 10.56 -13.47 -0.17
CA VAL A 18 10.34 -14.02 -1.51
C VAL A 18 11.59 -13.83 -2.38
N CYS A 19 11.94 -14.85 -3.16
CA CYS A 19 13.10 -14.77 -4.07
C CYS A 19 12.83 -13.92 -5.32
N ASP A 20 13.90 -13.41 -5.94
CA ASP A 20 13.83 -12.54 -7.13
C ASP A 20 13.05 -13.17 -8.30
N ASP A 21 13.14 -14.49 -8.47
CA ASP A 21 12.40 -15.22 -9.51
C ASP A 21 10.90 -15.14 -9.30
N CYS A 22 10.46 -15.38 -8.07
CA CYS A 22 9.06 -15.30 -7.71
C CYS A 22 8.59 -13.84 -7.76
N ILE A 23 9.39 -12.88 -7.31
CA ILE A 23 9.03 -11.46 -7.46
C ILE A 23 8.86 -11.10 -8.94
N SER A 24 9.78 -11.49 -9.83
CA SER A 24 9.68 -11.16 -11.26
C SER A 24 8.53 -11.88 -11.98
N ARG A 25 8.17 -13.09 -11.53
CA ARG A 25 7.02 -13.83 -12.09
C ARG A 25 5.69 -13.26 -11.62
N GLU A 26 5.61 -12.89 -10.35
CA GLU A 26 4.36 -12.54 -9.69
C GLU A 26 4.06 -11.03 -9.72
N THR A 27 5.07 -10.21 -9.97
CA THR A 27 4.93 -8.77 -10.22
C THR A 27 5.04 -8.46 -11.71
N ALA A 28 4.62 -7.25 -12.10
CA ALA A 28 4.81 -6.74 -13.46
C ALA A 28 6.27 -6.33 -13.76
N VAL A 29 7.21 -6.51 -12.82
CA VAL A 29 8.61 -6.08 -12.98
C VAL A 29 9.42 -7.17 -13.69
N LYS A 30 9.76 -6.91 -14.95
CA LYS A 30 10.56 -7.80 -15.80
C LYS A 30 11.59 -6.98 -16.55
N PRO A 31 12.81 -7.50 -16.76
CA PRO A 31 13.29 -8.87 -16.49
C PRO A 31 13.76 -9.10 -15.04
N ARG A 32 14.03 -10.36 -14.65
CA ARG A 32 14.58 -10.73 -13.32
C ARG A 32 15.80 -9.89 -12.91
N GLN A 33 16.66 -9.54 -13.87
CA GLN A 33 17.85 -8.72 -13.64
C GLN A 33 17.48 -7.33 -13.06
N GLN A 34 16.39 -6.74 -13.54
CA GLN A 34 15.86 -5.47 -13.04
C GLN A 34 15.37 -5.63 -11.60
N VAL A 35 14.67 -6.73 -11.28
CA VAL A 35 14.24 -7.04 -9.90
C VAL A 35 15.45 -7.15 -8.98
N ASN A 36 16.50 -7.89 -9.37
CA ASN A 36 17.71 -8.01 -8.56
C ASN A 36 18.39 -6.65 -8.32
N GLN A 37 18.51 -5.81 -9.36
CA GLN A 37 19.08 -4.47 -9.24
C GLN A 37 18.28 -3.60 -8.26
N ILE A 38 16.95 -3.61 -8.37
CA ILE A 38 16.07 -2.87 -7.46
C ILE A 38 16.19 -3.41 -6.03
N CYS A 39 16.16 -4.73 -5.83
CA CYS A 39 16.32 -5.34 -4.51
C CYS A 39 17.68 -4.98 -3.87
N ARG A 40 18.77 -4.94 -4.63
CA ARG A 40 20.08 -4.46 -4.11
C ARG A 40 20.03 -2.99 -3.70
N GLN A 41 19.37 -2.13 -4.47
CA GLN A 41 19.20 -0.72 -4.11
C GLN A 41 18.36 -0.57 -2.84
N LEU A 42 17.29 -1.35 -2.70
CA LEU A 42 16.41 -1.34 -1.52
C LEU A 42 17.12 -1.89 -0.27
N GLU A 43 17.98 -2.89 -0.43
CA GLU A 43 18.85 -3.40 0.64
C GLU A 43 19.86 -2.34 1.09
N GLY A 44 20.52 -1.66 0.15
CA GLY A 44 21.43 -0.55 0.46
C GLY A 44 20.76 0.63 1.18
N ARG A 45 19.45 0.81 0.98
CA ARG A 45 18.62 1.80 1.71
C ARG A 45 18.00 1.25 3.00
N ALA A 46 18.40 0.05 3.44
CA ALA A 46 17.87 -0.64 4.62
C ALA A 46 16.33 -0.82 4.64
N LYS A 47 15.68 -0.88 3.46
CA LYS A 47 14.22 -1.10 3.35
C LYS A 47 13.85 -2.58 3.38
N ILE A 48 14.73 -3.43 2.86
CA ILE A 48 14.57 -4.88 2.83
C ILE A 48 15.85 -5.54 3.32
N THR A 49 15.72 -6.78 3.77
CA THR A 49 16.84 -7.66 4.08
C THR A 49 16.87 -8.78 3.07
N ARG A 50 18.07 -9.10 2.56
CA ARG A 50 18.29 -10.26 1.70
C ARG A 50 19.03 -11.32 2.49
N ARG A 51 18.49 -12.54 2.51
CA ARG A 51 19.13 -13.67 3.17
C ARG A 51 18.92 -14.96 2.38
N LYS A 52 19.74 -15.97 2.65
CA LYS A 52 19.51 -17.32 2.11
C LYS A 52 18.50 -18.03 3.02
N ASP A 53 17.30 -18.27 2.51
CA ASP A 53 16.21 -18.94 3.22
C ASP A 53 15.33 -19.68 2.19
N PRO A 54 14.47 -20.62 2.60
CA PRO A 54 13.42 -21.14 1.74
C PRO A 54 12.47 -20.01 1.31
N CYS A 55 12.22 -19.89 0.01
CA CYS A 55 11.25 -18.93 -0.51
C CYS A 55 9.83 -19.33 -0.10
N GLU A 56 9.05 -18.40 0.45
CA GLU A 56 7.65 -18.64 0.88
C GLU A 56 6.74 -19.12 -0.28
N LEU A 57 7.10 -18.84 -1.53
CA LEU A 57 6.30 -19.20 -2.71
C LEU A 57 6.77 -20.43 -3.47
N CYS A 58 8.08 -20.68 -3.54
CA CYS A 58 8.59 -21.83 -4.28
C CYS A 58 9.21 -22.90 -3.38
N GLY A 59 9.42 -22.64 -2.09
CA GLY A 59 10.02 -23.56 -1.12
C GLY A 59 11.50 -23.86 -1.34
N HIS A 60 12.10 -23.35 -2.42
CA HIS A 60 13.51 -23.61 -2.73
C HIS A 60 14.42 -22.67 -1.92
N PRO A 61 15.58 -23.17 -1.43
CA PRO A 61 16.56 -22.34 -0.74
C PRO A 61 17.17 -21.34 -1.73
N LYS A 62 16.82 -20.07 -1.60
CA LYS A 62 17.24 -18.98 -2.49
C LYS A 62 17.56 -17.73 -1.70
N THR A 63 18.12 -16.72 -2.38
CA THR A 63 18.18 -15.37 -1.81
C THR A 63 16.76 -14.81 -1.78
N VAL A 64 16.17 -14.76 -0.58
CA VAL A 64 14.84 -14.21 -0.33
C VAL A 64 14.95 -12.77 0.15
N ASN A 65 13.96 -11.97 -0.23
CA ASN A 65 13.82 -10.58 0.17
C ASN A 65 12.66 -10.48 1.16
N SER A 66 12.91 -9.92 2.35
CA SER A 66 11.87 -9.63 3.33
C SER A 66 11.93 -8.16 3.74
N ILE A 67 10.78 -7.55 4.02
CA ILE A 67 10.75 -6.17 4.50
C ILE A 67 11.41 -6.11 5.86
N LEU A 68 12.31 -5.13 6.02
CA LEU A 68 12.87 -4.80 7.33
C LEU A 68 11.77 -4.09 8.12
N ARG A 69 10.89 -4.87 8.77
CA ARG A 69 9.99 -4.33 9.78
C ARG A 69 10.86 -3.98 10.96
N ARG A 70 11.08 -2.69 11.23
CA ARG A 70 11.76 -2.25 12.44
C ARG A 70 11.05 -2.93 13.62
N PRO A 71 11.69 -3.86 14.35
CA PRO A 71 11.05 -4.44 15.53
C PRO A 71 10.82 -3.30 16.55
N PRO A 72 9.77 -3.35 17.38
CA PRO A 72 9.79 -2.58 18.62
C PRO A 72 11.04 -3.06 19.37
N GLY A 73 12.00 -2.14 19.53
CA GLY A 73 13.36 -2.49 19.93
C GLY A 73 13.41 -3.20 21.29
N PRO A 74 14.42 -4.07 21.52
CA PRO A 74 14.65 -4.70 22.81
C PRO A 74 15.09 -3.65 23.84
N GLN A 75 14.51 -3.73 25.04
CA GLN A 75 14.87 -2.89 26.18
C GLN A 75 16.25 -3.27 26.68
N VAL A 76 17.27 -2.45 26.44
CA VAL A 76 18.57 -2.59 27.11
C VAL A 76 19.13 -1.22 27.48
N GLY A 77 19.31 -1.03 28.79
CA GLY A 77 20.53 -0.43 29.33
C GLY A 77 20.54 1.09 29.48
N ASP A 78 20.06 1.54 30.63
CA ASP A 78 20.35 2.84 31.24
C ASP A 78 21.84 3.22 31.13
N ARG A 79 22.18 4.21 30.29
CA ARG A 79 23.27 5.16 30.51
C ARG A 79 22.91 6.53 29.95
N ARG A 80 22.79 7.49 30.87
CA ARG A 80 22.63 8.94 30.69
C ARG A 80 23.31 9.51 29.44
N GLY A 81 22.49 10.10 28.58
CA GLY A 81 22.89 10.92 27.44
C GLY A 81 21.65 11.47 26.73
N SER A 82 21.20 12.64 27.16
CA SER A 82 20.03 13.33 26.60
C SER A 82 20.35 13.93 25.23
N CYS A 83 19.66 13.47 24.18
CA CYS A 83 18.96 14.33 23.20
C CYS A 83 18.09 13.51 22.22
N ARG A 84 16.76 13.64 22.42
CA ARG A 84 15.58 13.36 21.56
C ARG A 84 15.66 12.21 20.56
N GLY A 85 14.95 11.13 20.87
CA GLY A 85 14.55 10.11 19.89
C GLY A 85 13.68 10.70 18.77
N PRO A 86 13.48 9.96 17.66
CA PRO A 86 12.62 10.42 16.58
C PRO A 86 11.18 10.43 17.08
N GLU A 87 10.64 11.61 17.37
CA GLU A 87 9.20 11.80 17.50
C GLU A 87 8.57 11.30 16.21
N VAL A 88 7.83 10.18 16.30
CA VAL A 88 7.04 9.66 15.19
C VAL A 88 6.07 10.77 14.82
N SER A 89 6.32 11.49 13.73
CA SER A 89 5.49 12.63 13.35
C SER A 89 4.05 12.17 13.21
N SER A 90 3.12 12.80 13.95
CA SER A 90 1.69 12.46 13.94
C SER A 90 1.10 12.38 12.52
N GLY A 91 1.64 13.18 11.58
CA GLY A 91 1.30 13.13 10.16
C GLY A 91 1.60 11.79 9.49
N GLY A 92 2.72 11.13 9.82
CA GLY A 92 3.06 9.81 9.28
C GLY A 92 2.04 8.74 9.69
N LEU A 93 1.66 8.72 10.98
CA LEU A 93 0.63 7.81 11.50
C LEU A 93 -0.72 8.04 10.84
N PHE A 94 -1.10 9.31 10.63
CA PHE A 94 -2.32 9.69 9.92
C PHE A 94 -2.35 9.17 8.48
N ILE A 95 -1.28 9.40 7.70
CA ILE A 95 -1.17 8.93 6.32
C ILE A 95 -1.26 7.40 6.24
N HIS A 96 -0.61 6.68 7.17
CA HIS A 96 -0.73 5.22 7.26
C HIS A 96 -2.15 4.74 7.58
N ALA A 97 -2.86 5.44 8.46
CA ALA A 97 -4.25 5.12 8.78
C ALA A 97 -5.17 5.35 7.56
N LEU A 98 -4.99 6.48 6.87
CA LEU A 98 -5.76 6.85 5.71
C LEU A 98 -5.53 5.88 4.53
N TRP A 99 -4.27 5.53 4.26
CA TRP A 99 -3.94 4.52 3.25
C TRP A 99 -4.58 3.15 3.56
N ARG A 100 -4.55 2.70 4.82
CA ARG A 100 -5.22 1.44 5.22
C ARG A 100 -6.74 1.51 5.05
N HIS A 101 -7.33 2.68 5.26
CA HIS A 101 -8.75 2.89 4.99
C HIS A 101 -9.03 2.77 3.49
N LEU A 102 -8.25 3.45 2.64
CA LEU A 102 -8.39 3.35 1.17
C LEU A 102 -8.21 1.93 0.65
N ASP A 103 -7.20 1.21 1.13
CA ASP A 103 -6.97 -0.17 0.71
C ASP A 103 -8.17 -1.06 1.02
N ARG A 104 -8.74 -0.94 2.23
CA ARG A 104 -9.96 -1.67 2.62
C ARG A 104 -11.17 -1.24 1.79
N PHE A 105 -11.35 0.07 1.59
CA PHE A 105 -12.45 0.63 0.81
C PHE A 105 -12.42 0.12 -0.64
N CYS A 106 -11.28 0.22 -1.32
CA CYS A 106 -11.13 -0.24 -2.69
C CYS A 106 -11.35 -1.76 -2.81
N LYS A 107 -10.87 -2.55 -1.83
CA LYS A 107 -11.11 -4.00 -1.80
C LYS A 107 -12.59 -4.34 -1.60
N ALA A 108 -13.29 -3.60 -0.75
CA ALA A 108 -14.73 -3.79 -0.54
C ALA A 108 -15.53 -3.48 -1.81
N LEU A 109 -15.21 -2.37 -2.50
CA LEU A 109 -15.82 -2.05 -3.79
C LEU A 109 -15.52 -3.14 -4.83
N ALA A 110 -14.27 -3.58 -4.93
CA ALA A 110 -13.91 -4.61 -5.89
C ALA A 110 -14.64 -5.94 -5.65
N ALA A 111 -14.79 -6.36 -4.39
CA ALA A 111 -15.58 -7.52 -4.02
C ALA A 111 -17.06 -7.35 -4.40
N LYS A 112 -17.64 -6.18 -4.12
CA LYS A 112 -19.05 -5.85 -4.44
C LYS A 112 -19.35 -5.89 -5.93
N TYR A 113 -18.43 -5.40 -6.77
CA TYR A 113 -18.62 -5.31 -8.22
C TYR A 113 -17.99 -6.48 -9.00
N GLY A 114 -17.61 -7.57 -8.31
CA GLY A 114 -17.02 -8.77 -8.94
C GLY A 114 -15.74 -8.46 -9.73
N ILE A 115 -14.96 -7.47 -9.30
CA ILE A 115 -13.66 -7.17 -9.90
C ILE A 115 -12.68 -8.20 -9.36
N SER A 116 -12.08 -8.98 -10.26
CA SER A 116 -10.98 -9.87 -9.87
C SER A 116 -9.82 -9.02 -9.36
N THR A 117 -9.65 -9.00 -8.04
CA THR A 117 -8.48 -8.48 -7.36
C THR A 117 -7.36 -9.50 -7.55
N GLY A 118 -6.79 -9.52 -8.75
CA GLY A 118 -5.56 -10.29 -9.00
C GLY A 118 -4.43 -9.85 -8.07
N LYS A 119 -3.19 -10.30 -8.34
CA LYS A 119 -2.03 -10.03 -7.47
C LYS A 119 -1.59 -8.55 -7.44
N ASN A 120 -2.33 -7.65 -8.08
CA ASN A 120 -1.92 -6.27 -8.31
C ASN A 120 -2.08 -5.40 -7.04
N GLY A 121 -1.27 -4.34 -6.94
CA GLY A 121 -1.26 -3.39 -5.82
C GLY A 121 -2.45 -2.43 -5.83
N LEU A 122 -2.58 -1.59 -4.79
CA LEU A 122 -3.71 -0.66 -4.61
C LEU A 122 -3.95 0.23 -5.85
N ALA A 123 -2.90 0.65 -6.56
CA ALA A 123 -3.09 1.51 -7.73
C ALA A 123 -3.80 0.80 -8.89
N ALA A 124 -3.52 -0.49 -9.11
CA ALA A 124 -4.22 -1.26 -10.14
C ALA A 124 -5.69 -1.47 -9.78
N LEU A 125 -5.98 -1.56 -8.47
CA LEU A 125 -7.34 -1.64 -7.98
C LEU A 125 -8.10 -0.33 -8.21
N ILE A 126 -7.45 0.81 -7.93
CA ILE A 126 -8.00 2.15 -8.23
C ILE A 126 -8.27 2.26 -9.75
N SER A 127 -7.31 1.92 -10.60
CA SER A 127 -7.52 1.96 -12.06
C SER A 127 -8.68 1.06 -12.51
N ALA A 128 -8.77 -0.18 -12.01
CA ALA A 128 -9.86 -1.09 -12.37
C ALA A 128 -11.24 -0.58 -11.92
N LEU A 129 -11.31 0.09 -10.77
CA LEU A 129 -12.54 0.73 -10.29
C LEU A 129 -12.92 1.94 -11.15
N THR A 130 -11.93 2.71 -11.59
CA THR A 130 -12.14 3.88 -12.47
C THR A 130 -12.54 3.49 -13.88
N ASP A 131 -11.90 2.49 -14.47
CA ASP A 131 -12.20 2.01 -15.82
C ASP A 131 -13.63 1.47 -15.95
N ARG A 132 -14.19 0.94 -14.85
CA ARG A 132 -15.59 0.50 -14.76
C ARG A 132 -16.57 1.60 -14.40
N GLY A 133 -16.10 2.85 -14.24
CA GLY A 133 -16.92 3.99 -13.84
C GLY A 133 -17.44 3.92 -12.40
N ILE A 134 -16.91 3.02 -11.57
CA ILE A 134 -17.33 2.87 -10.17
C ILE A 134 -16.76 4.01 -9.34
N VAL A 135 -15.48 4.34 -9.56
CA VAL A 135 -14.81 5.48 -8.92
C VAL A 135 -14.55 6.56 -9.96
N PRO A 136 -15.19 7.73 -9.87
CA PRO A 136 -14.90 8.88 -10.73
C PRO A 136 -13.41 9.25 -10.78
N MET A 137 -12.95 9.70 -11.95
CA MET A 137 -11.53 10.02 -12.19
C MET A 137 -10.93 10.99 -11.17
N HIS A 138 -11.67 12.04 -10.80
CA HIS A 138 -11.18 13.02 -9.82
C HIS A 138 -10.94 12.40 -8.43
N GLN A 139 -11.72 11.40 -8.04
CA GLN A 139 -11.52 10.68 -6.78
C GLN A 139 -10.39 9.67 -6.87
N ALA A 140 -10.23 9.00 -8.01
CA ALA A 140 -9.08 8.17 -8.29
C ALA A 140 -7.77 8.96 -8.13
N ASN A 141 -7.75 10.21 -8.61
CA ASN A 141 -6.64 11.13 -8.39
C ASN A 141 -6.41 11.40 -6.90
N MET A 142 -7.46 11.64 -6.11
CA MET A 142 -7.34 11.82 -4.65
C MET A 142 -6.80 10.56 -3.95
N MET A 143 -7.24 9.37 -4.35
CA MET A 143 -6.72 8.09 -3.84
C MET A 143 -5.24 7.91 -4.19
N HIS A 144 -4.84 8.30 -5.40
CA HIS A 144 -3.44 8.29 -5.82
C HIS A 144 -2.59 9.31 -5.05
N THR A 145 -3.13 10.48 -4.68
CA THR A 145 -2.44 11.45 -3.81
C THR A 145 -2.09 10.84 -2.47
N ILE A 146 -3.06 10.21 -1.79
CA ILE A 146 -2.84 9.56 -0.50
C ILE A 146 -1.82 8.42 -0.64
N ARG A 147 -1.94 7.61 -1.69
CA ARG A 147 -0.96 6.55 -2.00
C ARG A 147 0.44 7.12 -2.20
N GLY A 148 0.57 8.21 -2.96
CA GLY A 148 1.84 8.88 -3.22
C GLY A 148 2.49 9.40 -1.94
N LEU A 149 1.72 10.09 -1.09
CA LEU A 149 2.21 10.59 0.21
C LEU A 149 2.67 9.45 1.12
N ARG A 150 1.91 8.34 1.17
CA ARG A 150 2.31 7.15 1.93
C ARG A 150 3.60 6.56 1.37
N ASN A 151 3.74 6.46 0.05
CA ASN A 151 4.93 5.89 -0.55
C ASN A 151 6.17 6.75 -0.33
N ALA A 152 6.04 8.08 -0.47
CA ALA A 152 7.10 9.02 -0.13
C ALA A 152 7.53 8.86 1.34
N HIS A 153 6.56 8.70 2.25
CA HIS A 153 6.87 8.51 3.67
C HIS A 153 7.57 7.16 3.96
N VAL A 154 7.03 6.06 3.43
CA VAL A 154 7.48 4.70 3.76
C VAL A 154 8.76 4.33 3.01
N HIS A 155 8.87 4.71 1.75
CA HIS A 155 9.92 4.22 0.85
C HIS A 155 11.02 5.24 0.60
N GLU A 156 10.74 6.53 0.76
CA GLU A 156 11.69 7.62 0.51
C GLU A 156 12.08 8.39 1.78
N ASP A 157 11.57 7.96 2.96
CA ASP A 157 11.82 8.58 4.27
C ASP A 157 11.46 10.08 4.32
N ILE A 158 10.53 10.50 3.45
CA ILE A 158 10.03 11.88 3.44
C ILE A 158 9.17 12.11 4.68
N ARG A 159 9.44 13.20 5.41
CA ARG A 159 8.62 13.59 6.56
C ARG A 159 7.29 14.15 6.07
N ILE A 160 6.20 13.65 6.65
CA ILE A 160 4.85 14.21 6.44
C ILE A 160 4.67 15.39 7.40
N GLY A 161 4.68 16.59 6.83
CA GLY A 161 4.44 17.83 7.53
C GLY A 161 2.96 18.24 7.52
N THR A 162 2.72 19.47 7.95
CA THR A 162 1.36 20.04 8.04
C THR A 162 0.70 20.20 6.68
N ARG A 163 1.47 20.56 5.65
CA ARG A 163 0.96 20.73 4.28
C ARG A 163 0.53 19.39 3.67
N GLU A 164 1.37 18.37 3.78
CA GLU A 164 1.07 17.02 3.29
C GLU A 164 -0.14 16.43 4.03
N THR A 165 -0.25 16.69 5.33
CA THR A 165 -1.40 16.29 6.14
C THR A 165 -2.69 16.96 5.67
N ALA A 166 -2.67 18.29 5.45
CA ALA A 166 -3.83 19.04 4.96
C ALA A 166 -4.29 18.57 3.57
N ILE A 167 -3.35 18.25 2.67
CA ILE A 167 -3.66 17.66 1.36
C ILE A 167 -4.34 16.31 1.52
N ALA A 168 -3.84 15.46 2.41
CA ALA A 168 -4.42 14.15 2.66
C ALA A 168 -5.81 14.22 3.32
N GLU A 169 -6.05 15.21 4.20
CA GLU A 169 -7.36 15.48 4.78
C GLU A 169 -8.37 15.92 3.71
N ALA A 170 -8.01 16.89 2.87
CA ALA A 170 -8.87 17.33 1.77
C ALA A 170 -9.18 16.18 0.79
N ALA A 171 -8.17 15.37 0.44
CA ALA A 171 -8.35 14.19 -0.40
C ALA A 171 -9.30 13.16 0.25
N ARG A 172 -9.18 12.94 1.56
CA ARG A 172 -10.08 12.06 2.31
C ARG A 172 -11.52 12.56 2.25
N ASP A 173 -11.74 13.85 2.47
CA ASP A 173 -13.08 14.40 2.56
C ASP A 173 -13.82 14.30 1.21
N MET A 174 -13.13 14.58 0.09
CA MET A 174 -13.67 14.36 -1.27
C MET A 174 -14.01 12.88 -1.55
N ILE A 175 -13.24 11.93 -1.00
CA ILE A 175 -13.53 10.50 -1.15
C ILE A 175 -14.73 10.09 -0.28
N ARG A 176 -14.88 10.66 0.92
CA ARG A 176 -15.97 10.34 1.85
C ARG A 176 -17.33 10.77 1.31
N GLU A 177 -17.42 11.97 0.75
CA GLU A 177 -18.64 12.48 0.11
C GLU A 177 -19.16 11.53 -0.98
N SER A 178 -18.26 10.80 -1.65
CA SER A 178 -18.65 9.79 -2.64
C SER A 178 -19.01 8.43 -2.07
N ALA A 179 -18.41 8.03 -0.95
CA ALA A 179 -18.79 6.79 -0.28
C ALA A 179 -20.24 6.89 0.21
N GLU A 180 -20.62 8.04 0.74
CA GLU A 180 -21.99 8.38 1.13
C GLU A 180 -22.93 8.37 -0.10
N PHE A 181 -22.48 8.86 -1.27
CA PHE A 181 -23.25 8.78 -2.53
C PHE A 181 -23.48 7.33 -2.99
N HIS A 182 -22.46 6.47 -2.93
CA HIS A 182 -22.58 5.06 -3.32
C HIS A 182 -23.42 4.22 -2.33
N GLU A 183 -23.41 4.57 -1.03
CA GLU A 183 -24.30 4.00 -0.02
C GLU A 183 -25.76 4.49 -0.20
N GLY A 184 -25.95 5.73 -0.65
CA GLY A 184 -27.26 6.29 -1.01
C GLY A 184 -27.89 5.61 -2.24
N GLU A 185 -27.15 5.45 -3.34
CA GLU A 185 -27.62 4.73 -4.54
C GLU A 185 -27.94 3.24 -4.25
N LEU A 186 -27.26 2.65 -3.27
CA LEU A 186 -27.54 1.30 -2.78
C LEU A 186 -28.92 1.20 -2.12
N GLY A 187 -29.27 2.17 -1.27
CA GLY A 187 -30.59 2.24 -0.62
C GLY A 187 -31.73 2.40 -1.63
N SER A 188 -31.56 3.28 -2.61
CA SER A 188 -32.56 3.53 -3.65
C SER A 188 -32.79 2.31 -4.55
N ARG A 189 -31.74 1.58 -4.96
CA ARG A 189 -31.88 0.38 -5.80
C ARG A 189 -32.51 -0.82 -5.10
N THR A 190 -32.42 -0.89 -3.77
CA THR A 190 -33.14 -1.91 -2.98
C THR A 190 -34.61 -1.58 -2.73
N SER A 191 -35.02 -0.32 -2.98
CA SER A 191 -36.41 0.14 -2.79
C SER A 191 -37.30 -0.14 -4.01
N ASP A 192 -36.72 -0.21 -5.21
CA ASP A 192 -37.46 -0.47 -6.47
C ASP A 192 -37.66 -1.96 -6.79
N ALA A 193 -37.19 -2.89 -5.94
CA ALA A 193 -37.39 -4.33 -6.11
C ALA A 193 -38.62 -4.88 -5.35
N GLY A 194 -39.46 -4.00 -4.78
CA GLY A 194 -40.64 -4.38 -3.97
C GLY A 194 -42.00 -4.19 -4.64
N GLY A 195 -42.06 -4.08 -5.98
CA GLY A 195 -43.30 -3.77 -6.68
C GLY A 195 -43.51 -4.59 -7.95
N VAL A 196 -43.69 -5.91 -7.83
CA VAL A 196 -44.41 -6.70 -8.85
C VAL A 196 -45.20 -7.81 -8.15
N THR A 197 -46.52 -7.61 -8.17
CA THR A 197 -47.67 -8.53 -7.98
C THR A 197 -47.81 -9.30 -6.67
#